data_AF-A0A317YLV8-F1
#
_entry.id   AF-A0A317YLV8-F1
#
_cell.length_a   1.000
_cell.length_b   1.000
_cell.length_c   1.000
_cell.angle_alpha   90.00
_cell.angle_beta   90.00
_cell.angle_gamma   90.00
#
_symmetry.space_group_name_H-M   'P 1'
#
loop_
_entity.id
_entity.type
_entity.pdbx_description
1 polymer ?
#
loop_
_entity_poly.entity_id
_entity_poly.type
_entity_poly.pdbx_seq_one_letter_code
_entity_poly.pdbx_strand_id
1 'polypeptide(L)' 'KIISQDKAVEMVSRAIPRNRAGFDDGNRPIGSFLFVGPTGVGKAELAKQLAIDLFGNKEALIRLDMSEYS' A
#
# COMPACT_ATOMS: atom_id res chain seq x y z
N LYS A 1 -13.02 2.06 -2.85
CA LYS A 1 -13.01 2.90 -4.08
C LYS A 1 -12.29 4.21 -3.78
N ILE A 2 -11.14 4.46 -4.42
CA ILE A 2 -10.32 5.66 -4.22
C ILE A 2 -10.50 6.56 -5.44
N ILE A 3 -10.66 7.86 -5.24
CA ILE A 3 -10.85 8.84 -6.32
C ILE A 3 -9.55 9.65 -6.44
N SER A 4 -9.08 9.89 -7.66
CA SER A 4 -7.90 10.72 -7.96
C SER A 4 -6.55 10.17 -7.48
N GLN A 5 -6.38 8.85 -7.44
CA GLN A 5 -5.10 8.19 -7.10
C GLN A 5 -4.71 7.09 -8.11
N ASP A 6 -5.14 7.21 -9.36
CA ASP A 6 -5.02 6.14 -10.37
C ASP A 6 -3.57 5.71 -10.60
N LYS A 7 -2.62 6.66 -10.61
CA LYS A 7 -1.18 6.35 -10.72
C LYS A 7 -0.66 5.55 -9.53
N ALA A 8 -1.10 5.86 -8.31
CA ALA A 8 -0.70 5.13 -7.12
C ALA A 8 -1.26 3.71 -7.14
N VAL A 9 -2.52 3.55 -7.56
CA VAL A 9 -3.15 2.23 -7.73
C VAL A 9 -2.42 1.43 -8.82
N GLU A 10 -2.14 2.01 -9.99
CA GLU A 10 -1.43 1.34 -11.08
C GLU A 10 -0.04 0.84 -10.63
N MET A 11 0.72 1.66 -9.91
CA MET A 11 2.04 1.28 -9.40
C MET A 11 1.97 0.09 -8.45
N VAL A 12 0.97 0.06 -7.57
CA VAL A 12 0.78 -1.05 -6.63
C VAL A 12 0.31 -2.31 -7.38
N SER A 13 -0.66 -2.18 -8.30
CA SER A 13 -1.15 -3.28 -9.13
C SER A 13 -0.06 -3.94 -9.99
N ARG A 14 1.00 -3.21 -10.36
CA ARG A 14 2.17 -3.77 -11.08
C ARG A 14 3.14 -4.52 -10.18
N ALA A 15 3.26 -4.15 -8.90
CA ALA A 15 4.19 -4.79 -7.95
C ALA A 15 3.71 -6.19 -7.53
N ILE A 16 2.40 -6.35 -7.36
CA ILE A 16 1.79 -7.57 -6.79
C ILE A 16 2.01 -8.83 -7.66
N PRO A 17 1.76 -8.82 -8.98
CA PRO A 17 1.95 -10.01 -9.81
C PRO A 17 3.41 -10.43 -9.90
N ARG A 18 4.33 -9.45 -9.88
CA ARG A 18 5.77 -9.69 -9.97
C ARG A 18 6.30 -10.44 -8.75
N ASN A 19 5.85 -10.08 -7.55
CA ASN A 19 6.18 -10.79 -6.31
C ASN A 19 5.51 -12.19 -6.26
N ARG A 20 4.23 -12.31 -6.65
CA ARG A 20 3.53 -13.62 -6.70
C ARG A 20 4.16 -14.63 -7.67
N ALA A 21 4.79 -14.15 -8.74
CA ALA A 21 5.47 -15.00 -9.71
C ALA A 21 6.87 -15.47 -9.26
N GLY A 22 7.31 -15.12 -8.03
CA GLY A 22 8.58 -15.58 -7.47
C GLY A 22 9.82 -14.90 -8.06
N PHE A 23 9.66 -13.78 -8.76
CA PHE A 23 10.78 -12.99 -9.32
C PHE A 23 11.42 -12.04 -8.31
N ASP A 24 11.31 -12.36 -7.02
CA ASP A 24 11.79 -11.53 -5.91
C ASP A 24 12.84 -12.31 -5.10
N ASP A 25 13.89 -11.62 -4.67
CA ASP A 25 14.77 -12.15 -3.63
C ASP A 25 13.90 -12.34 -2.39
N GLY A 26 13.70 -13.57 -1.91
CA GLY A 26 12.74 -13.92 -0.84
C GLY A 26 12.91 -13.20 0.51
N ASN A 27 13.79 -12.21 0.61
CA ASN A 27 14.02 -11.32 1.72
C ASN A 27 13.51 -9.88 1.49
N ARG A 28 12.70 -9.63 0.46
CA ARG A 28 12.11 -8.30 0.17
C ARG A 28 10.59 -8.30 0.33
N PRO A 29 10.00 -7.15 0.71
CA PRO A 29 8.54 -7.02 0.77
C PRO A 29 7.91 -6.99 -0.62
N ILE A 30 6.64 -7.41 -0.70
CA ILE A 30 5.79 -7.40 -1.92
C ILE A 30 5.83 -6.05 -2.65
N GLY A 31 5.93 -4.95 -1.89
CA GLY A 31 6.20 -3.63 -2.40
C GLY A 31 6.54 -2.66 -1.28
N SER A 32 7.40 -1.68 -1.58
CA SER A 32 7.71 -0.57 -0.68
C SER A 32 7.29 0.73 -1.36
N PHE A 33 6.45 1.51 -0.69
CA PHE A 33 5.83 2.71 -1.26
C PHE A 33 5.95 3.89 -0.29
N LEU A 34 6.19 5.08 -0.85
CA LEU A 34 6.18 6.34 -0.11
C LEU A 34 5.15 7.27 -0.70
N PHE A 35 4.11 7.61 0.06
CA PHE A 35 3.05 8.53 -0.37
C PHE A 35 3.32 9.96 0.10
N VAL A 36 3.76 10.83 -0.82
CA VAL A 36 4.07 12.25 -0.55
C VAL A 36 2.94 13.16 -1.06
N GLY A 37 2.68 14.27 -0.37
CA GLY A 37 1.55 15.18 -0.66
C GLY A 37 0.89 15.78 0.58
N PRO A 38 -0.09 16.69 0.42
CA PRO A 38 -0.78 17.33 1.54
C PRO A 38 -1.63 16.34 2.36
N THR A 39 -2.02 16.75 3.57
CA THR A 39 -2.95 15.97 4.41
C THR A 39 -4.35 15.96 3.79
N GLY A 40 -5.16 14.94 4.11
CA GLY A 40 -6.54 14.83 3.63
C GLY A 40 -6.72 14.30 2.19
N VAL A 41 -5.65 14.14 1.40
CA VAL A 41 -5.74 13.66 0.00
C VAL A 41 -5.96 12.14 -0.18
N GLY A 42 -6.17 11.40 0.91
CA GLY A 42 -6.52 9.98 0.86
C GLY A 42 -5.36 8.98 0.96
N LYS A 43 -4.14 9.40 1.32
CA LYS A 43 -2.97 8.49 1.45
C LYS A 43 -3.21 7.31 2.41
N ALA A 44 -3.70 7.61 3.61
CA ALA A 44 -4.01 6.59 4.61
C ALA A 44 -5.20 5.71 4.19
N GLU A 45 -6.15 6.27 3.43
CA GLU A 45 -7.29 5.52 2.92
C GLU A 45 -6.88 4.54 1.82
N LEU A 46 -5.89 4.92 1.00
CA LEU A 46 -5.29 4.05 0.00
C LEU A 46 -4.61 2.82 0.64
N ALA A 47 -3.88 3.00 1.74
CA ALA A 47 -3.32 1.87 2.49
C ALA A 47 -4.38 0.90 3.01
N LYS A 48 -5.53 1.41 3.52
CA LYS A 48 -6.64 0.57 3.99
C LYS A 48 -7.31 -0.21 2.86
N GLN A 49 -7.50 0.42 1.71
CA GLN A 49 -8.09 -0.26 0.54
C GLN A 49 -7.16 -1.35 0.02
N LEU A 50 -5.85 -1.10 -0.03
CA LEU A 50 -4.87 -2.11 -0.40
C LEU A 50 -4.89 -3.32 0.52
N ALA A 51 -5.11 -3.14 1.83
CA ALA A 51 -5.25 -4.27 2.75
C ALA A 51 -6.45 -5.16 2.39
N ILE A 52 -7.58 -4.56 2.01
CA ILE A 52 -8.76 -5.29 1.55
C ILE A 52 -8.48 -5.99 0.22
N ASP A 53 -7.88 -5.30 -0.75
CA ASP A 53 -7.65 -5.85 -2.09
C ASP A 53 -6.60 -6.99 -2.08
N LEU A 54 -5.60 -6.90 -1.20
CA LEU A 54 -4.51 -7.88 -1.11
C LEU A 54 -4.83 -9.06 -0.20
N PHE A 55 -5.47 -8.81 0.94
CA PHE A 55 -5.63 -9.79 2.02
C PHE A 55 -7.10 -10.07 2.34
N GLY A 56 -8.06 -9.44 1.66
CA GLY A 56 -9.49 -9.62 1.90
C GLY A 56 -10.00 -9.04 3.21
N ASN A 57 -9.12 -8.46 4.04
CA ASN A 57 -9.46 -7.96 5.36
C ASN A 57 -8.78 -6.60 5.63
N LYS A 58 -9.59 -5.61 6.01
CA LYS A 58 -9.11 -4.28 6.41
C LYS A 58 -8.26 -4.32 7.70
N GLU A 59 -8.54 -5.27 8.59
CA GLU A 59 -7.81 -5.47 9.86
C GLU A 59 -6.42 -6.07 9.65
N ALA A 60 -6.11 -6.56 8.45
CA ALA A 60 -4.75 -6.95 8.09
C ALA A 60 -3.79 -5.74 7.98
N LEU A 61 -4.31 -4.51 7.99
CA LEU A 61 -3.49 -3.30 8.02
C LEU A 61 -2.90 -3.08 9.42
N ILE A 62 -1.60 -3.30 9.56
CA ILE A 62 -0.83 -2.85 10.72
C ILE A 62 -0.55 -1.36 10.56
N ARG A 63 -1.12 -0.54 11.46
CA ARG A 63 -0.93 0.91 11.47
C ARG A 63 0.01 1.30 12.60
N LEU A 64 1.05 2.05 12.25
CA LEU A 64 1.98 2.67 13.19
C LEU A 64 1.82 4.18 13.10
N ASP A 65 1.60 4.85 14.23
CA ASP A 65 1.60 6.31 14.28
C ASP A 65 3.03 6.81 14.52
N MET A 66 3.66 7.32 13.48
CA MET A 66 5.04 7.79 13.56
C MET A 66 5.21 9.06 14.41
N SER A 67 4.11 9.77 14.74
CA SER A 67 4.16 10.94 15.63
C SER A 67 4.40 10.58 17.10
N GLU A 68 4.17 9.32 17.48
CA GLU A 68 4.42 8.83 18.84
C GLU A 68 5.89 8.45 19.09
N TYR A 69 6.74 8.49 18.06
CA TYR A 69 8.14 8.05 18.09
C TYR A 69 9.14 9.21 17.89
N SER A 70 8.72 10.45 18.15
CA SER A 70 9.54 11.67 18.05
C SER A 70 10.27 12.03 19.33
#